data_AF-A0A7G8Q7M9-F1
#
_entry.id   AF-A0A7G8Q7M9-F1
#
_cell.length_a   1.000
_cell.length_b   1.000
_cell.length_c   1.000
_cell.angle_alpha   90.00
_cell.angle_beta   90.00
_cell.angle_gamma   90.00
#
_symmetry.space_group_name_H-M   'P 1'
#
loop_
_entity.id
_entity.type
_entity.pdbx_description
1 polymer ?
#
loop_
_entity_poly.entity_id
_entity_poly.type
_entity_poly.pdbx_seq_one_letter_code
_entity_poly.pdbx_strand_id
1 'polypeptide(L)'
;MILTRLPPQLRIDDAVPLRSPGRVLQDDYLLPHAMSAAQRARRSGIPSWQRHRILAGTRINADEGFRVAVALRTSPLYWLLLQARYDLERIRREAVAGGLVVRGIEKGAECIS
;
A
#
# COMPACT_ATOMS: atom_id res chain seq x y z
N MET A 1 -11.67 -3.69 -15.31
CA MET A 1 -10.78 -2.52 -15.37
C MET A 1 -9.55 -2.88 -16.19
N ILE A 2 -9.20 -2.09 -17.21
CA ILE A 2 -8.02 -2.35 -18.05
C ILE A 2 -6.94 -1.36 -17.62
N LEU A 3 -5.86 -1.83 -16.99
CA LEU A 3 -4.79 -0.97 -16.46
C LEU A 3 -4.13 -0.11 -17.55
N THR A 4 -4.03 -0.64 -18.78
CA THR A 4 -3.42 0.05 -19.93
C THR A 4 -4.28 1.16 -20.53
N ARG A 5 -5.54 1.30 -20.11
CA ARG A 5 -6.44 2.39 -20.51
C ARG A 5 -6.60 3.47 -19.44
N LEU A 6 -5.84 3.38 -18.34
CA LEU A 6 -5.85 4.42 -17.32
C LEU A 6 -5.23 5.70 -17.89
N PRO A 7 -5.80 6.88 -17.60
CA PRO A 7 -5.19 8.12 -18.01
C PRO A 7 -3.80 8.25 -17.38
N PRO A 8 -2.79 8.74 -18.12
CA PRO A 8 -1.42 8.86 -17.62
C PRO A 8 -1.32 9.80 -16.42
N GLN A 9 -2.28 10.71 -16.24
CA GLN A 9 -2.37 11.63 -15.10
C GLN A 9 -3.29 11.11 -14.00
N LEU A 10 -3.37 9.79 -13.79
CA LEU A 10 -4.18 9.19 -12.72
C LEU A 10 -3.90 9.88 -11.38
N ARG A 11 -4.92 10.52 -10.83
CA ARG A 11 -4.91 11.09 -9.48
C ARG A 11 -5.77 10.23 -8.57
N ILE A 12 -5.28 9.95 -7.38
CA ILE A 12 -6.07 9.33 -6.31
C ILE A 12 -6.48 10.46 -5.36
N ASP A 13 -7.77 10.57 -5.05
CA ASP A 13 -8.33 11.73 -4.36
C ASP A 13 -7.65 12.02 -3.01
N ASP A 14 -6.98 13.18 -2.93
CA ASP A 14 -6.24 13.66 -1.75
C ASP A 14 -7.19 14.03 -0.58
N ALA A 15 -8.49 14.18 -0.86
CA ALA A 15 -9.51 14.52 0.15
C ALA A 15 -9.77 13.40 1.17
N VAL A 16 -9.44 12.16 0.83
CA VAL A 16 -9.59 11.02 1.74
C VAL A 16 -8.36 10.93 2.65
N PRO A 17 -8.54 10.78 3.98
CA PRO A 17 -7.42 10.61 4.90
C PRO A 17 -6.49 9.47 4.46
N LEU A 18 -5.19 9.78 4.34
CA LEU A 18 -4.19 8.79 3.99
C LEU A 18 -4.08 7.75 5.12
N ARG A 19 -4.51 6.52 4.84
CA ARG A 19 -4.34 5.38 5.73
C ARG A 19 -3.30 4.44 5.15
N SER A 20 -2.35 3.99 5.98
CA SER A 20 -1.41 2.95 5.58
C SER A 20 -2.16 1.63 5.36
N PRO A 21 -1.64 0.71 4.53
CA PRO A 21 -2.24 -0.60 4.36
C PRO A 21 -2.42 -1.34 5.69
N GLY A 22 -1.47 -1.18 6.63
CA GLY A 22 -1.59 -1.72 7.99
C GLY A 22 -2.77 -1.15 8.76
N ARG A 23 -3.02 0.16 8.65
CA ARG A 23 -4.16 0.81 9.30
C ARG A 23 -5.49 0.39 8.69
N VAL A 24 -5.57 0.27 7.37
CA VAL A 24 -6.75 -0.27 6.67
C VAL A 24 -7.01 -1.72 7.10
N LEU A 25 -5.97 -2.56 7.11
CA LEU A 25 -6.09 -3.94 7.59
C LEU A 25 -6.61 -3.98 9.03
N GLN A 26 -6.07 -3.12 9.89
CA GLN A 26 -6.47 -3.04 11.30
C GLN A 26 -7.92 -2.57 11.47
N ASP A 27 -8.30 -1.45 10.87
CA ASP A 27 -9.58 -0.80 11.15
C ASP A 27 -10.74 -1.49 10.40
N ASP A 28 -10.53 -1.85 9.14
CA ASP A 28 -11.63 -2.21 8.24
C ASP A 28 -11.86 -3.73 8.15
N TYR A 29 -10.86 -4.55 8.51
CA TYR A 29 -10.93 -6.02 8.39
C TYR A 29 -10.70 -6.73 9.71
N LEU A 30 -9.88 -6.13 10.56
CA LEU A 30 -9.54 -6.67 11.85
C LEU A 30 -10.53 -6.13 12.90
N LEU A 31 -10.58 -4.86 13.23
CA LEU A 31 -11.43 -4.36 14.31
C LEU A 31 -12.97 -4.48 14.18
N PRO A 32 -13.64 -4.73 13.02
CA PRO A 32 -15.10 -4.59 12.93
C PRO A 32 -16.00 -5.52 13.78
N HIS A 33 -15.47 -6.46 14.59
CA HIS A 33 -16.31 -7.43 15.33
C HIS A 33 -15.81 -7.71 16.76
N ALA A 34 -16.75 -8.06 17.65
CA ALA A 34 -16.58 -8.48 19.05
C ALA A 34 -15.78 -9.80 19.25
N MET A 35 -14.71 -10.00 18.48
CA MET A 35 -13.79 -11.13 18.57
C MET A 35 -12.37 -10.63 18.76
N SER A 36 -11.59 -11.33 19.59
CA SER A 36 -10.19 -10.99 19.85
C SER A 36 -9.36 -10.99 18.55
N ALA A 37 -8.37 -10.09 18.47
CA ALA A 37 -7.47 -9.97 17.31
C ALA A 37 -6.75 -11.28 16.96
N ALA A 38 -6.47 -12.11 17.97
CA ALA A 38 -5.84 -13.42 17.80
C ALA A 38 -6.78 -14.44 17.13
N GLN A 39 -8.07 -14.48 17.49
CA GLN A 39 -9.03 -15.42 16.91
C GLN A 39 -9.31 -15.10 15.44
N ARG A 40 -9.39 -13.81 15.09
CA ARG A 40 -9.56 -13.38 13.70
C ARG A 40 -8.31 -13.58 12.87
N ALA A 41 -7.12 -13.37 13.43
CA ALA A 41 -5.86 -13.69 12.76
C ALA A 41 -5.80 -15.16 12.35
N ARG A 42 -6.17 -16.07 13.26
CA ARG A 42 -6.22 -17.51 12.98
C ARG A 42 -7.26 -17.87 11.91
N ARG A 43 -8.40 -17.16 11.86
CA ARG A 43 -9.43 -17.34 10.82
C ARG A 43 -9.11 -16.66 9.49
N SER A 44 -8.30 -15.60 9.49
CA SER A 44 -7.98 -14.85 8.27
C SER A 44 -7.13 -15.62 7.27
N GLY A 45 -6.43 -16.68 7.68
CA GLY A 45 -5.49 -17.40 6.81
C GLY A 45 -4.20 -16.63 6.51
N ILE A 46 -4.04 -15.41 7.05
CA ILE A 46 -2.80 -14.63 6.94
C ILE A 46 -1.81 -15.12 8.00
N PRO A 47 -0.58 -15.52 7.63
CA PRO A 47 0.47 -15.87 8.59
C PRO A 47 0.69 -14.77 9.64
N SER A 48 0.83 -15.14 10.92
CA SER A 48 0.97 -14.17 12.01
C SER A 48 2.17 -13.23 11.86
N TRP A 49 3.29 -13.72 11.33
CA TRP A 49 4.47 -12.90 11.05
C TRP A 49 4.16 -11.84 9.98
N GLN A 50 3.38 -12.19 8.95
CA GLN A 50 3.03 -11.30 7.84
C GLN A 50 2.10 -10.20 8.34
N ARG A 51 1.07 -10.59 9.10
CA ARG A 51 0.15 -9.64 9.74
C ARG A 51 0.88 -8.66 10.65
N HIS A 52 1.76 -9.13 11.54
CA HIS A 52 2.51 -8.22 12.43
C HIS A 52 3.35 -7.22 11.65
N ARG A 53 4.02 -7.69 10.58
CA ARG A 53 4.85 -6.84 9.72
C ARG A 53 4.04 -5.75 9.02
N ILE A 54 2.87 -6.12 8.48
CA ILE A 54 1.95 -5.18 7.82
C ILE A 54 1.40 -4.16 8.83
N LEU A 55 1.03 -4.60 10.04
CA LEU A 55 0.57 -3.72 11.11
C LEU A 55 1.66 -2.79 11.63
N ALA A 56 2.93 -3.22 11.62
CA ALA A 56 4.08 -2.39 11.95
C ALA A 56 4.42 -1.34 10.86
N GLY A 57 3.66 -1.31 9.76
CA GLY A 57 3.84 -0.32 8.68
C GLY A 57 4.95 -0.67 7.71
N THR A 58 5.39 -1.93 7.67
CA THR A 58 6.30 -2.39 6.61
C THR A 58 5.55 -2.43 5.28
N ARG A 59 6.27 -2.09 4.20
CA ARG A 59 5.74 -2.11 2.84
C ARG A 59 5.24 -3.50 2.46
N ILE A 60 4.04 -3.56 1.89
CA ILE A 60 3.47 -4.76 1.27
C ILE A 60 4.05 -4.95 -0.13
N ASN A 61 4.59 -6.13 -0.42
CA ASN A 61 5.00 -6.53 -1.77
C ASN A 61 3.88 -7.30 -2.52
N ALA A 62 4.10 -7.65 -3.79
CA ALA A 62 3.09 -8.29 -4.64
C ALA A 62 2.59 -9.65 -4.10
N ASP A 63 3.50 -10.52 -3.65
CA ASP A 63 3.15 -11.83 -3.08
C ASP A 63 2.35 -11.66 -1.78
N GLU A 64 2.79 -10.74 -0.91
CA GLU A 64 2.09 -10.45 0.34
C GLU A 64 0.69 -9.88 0.09
N GLY A 65 0.56 -8.95 -0.85
CA GLY A 65 -0.71 -8.36 -1.25
C GLY A 65 -1.68 -9.42 -1.82
N PHE A 66 -1.16 -10.37 -2.60
CA PHE A 66 -1.95 -11.48 -3.12
C PHE A 66 -2.46 -12.40 -2.00
N ARG A 67 -1.59 -12.78 -1.06
CA ARG A 67 -1.98 -13.62 0.09
C ARG A 67 -3.04 -12.95 0.96
N VAL A 68 -2.87 -11.66 1.27
CA VAL A 68 -3.85 -10.87 2.03
C VAL A 68 -5.17 -10.78 1.28
N ALA A 69 -5.12 -10.61 -0.05
CA ALA A 69 -6.31 -10.53 -0.87
C ALA A 69 -7.12 -11.83 -0.87
N VAL A 70 -6.46 -12.99 -1.01
CA VAL A 70 -7.12 -14.30 -0.93
C VAL A 70 -7.76 -14.50 0.45
N ALA A 71 -6.99 -14.24 1.51
CA ALA A 71 -7.43 -14.33 2.90
C ALA A 71 -8.70 -13.52 3.20
N LEU A 72 -8.79 -12.30 2.66
CA LEU A 72 -9.86 -11.35 2.95
C LEU A 72 -10.93 -11.29 1.87
N ARG A 73 -10.82 -12.12 0.82
CA ARG A 73 -11.69 -12.08 -0.38
C ARG A 73 -11.77 -10.68 -0.99
N THR A 74 -10.60 -10.06 -1.16
CA THR A 74 -10.43 -8.74 -1.78
C THR A 74 -9.53 -8.86 -3.02
N SER A 75 -9.26 -7.73 -3.70
CA SER A 75 -8.37 -7.71 -4.86
C SER A 75 -6.90 -7.51 -4.43
N PRO A 76 -5.92 -8.25 -4.97
CA PRO A 76 -4.50 -7.96 -4.75
C PRO A 76 -4.11 -6.54 -5.13
N LEU A 77 -4.70 -6.04 -6.24
CA LEU A 77 -4.43 -4.69 -6.74
C LEU A 77 -4.88 -3.61 -5.75
N TYR A 78 -5.93 -3.85 -4.98
CA TYR A 78 -6.40 -2.92 -3.94
C TYR A 78 -5.30 -2.64 -2.90
N TRP A 79 -4.66 -3.69 -2.39
CA TRP A 79 -3.58 -3.57 -1.40
C TRP A 79 -2.33 -2.88 -1.97
N LEU A 80 -2.00 -3.18 -3.22
CA LEU A 80 -0.85 -2.56 -3.91
C LEU A 80 -1.09 -1.08 -4.19
N LEU A 81 -2.29 -0.69 -4.60
CA LEU A 81 -2.65 0.70 -4.81
C LEU A 81 -2.64 1.50 -3.50
N LEU A 82 -3.10 0.90 -2.40
CA LEU A 82 -3.00 1.51 -1.07
C LEU A 82 -1.53 1.76 -0.67
N GLN A 83 -0.67 0.77 -0.86
CA GLN A 83 0.76 0.89 -0.58
C GLN A 83 1.41 1.98 -1.44
N ALA A 84 1.17 1.96 -2.75
CA ALA A 84 1.72 2.93 -3.68
C ALA A 84 1.29 4.36 -3.33
N ARG A 85 0.00 4.58 -3.03
CA ARG A 85 -0.52 5.87 -2.59
C ARG A 85 0.17 6.34 -1.31
N TYR A 86 0.27 5.47 -0.32
CA TYR A 86 0.91 5.78 0.97
C TYR A 86 2.38 6.17 0.80
N ASP A 87 3.12 5.43 -0.01
CA ASP A 87 4.54 5.69 -0.26
C ASP A 87 4.77 6.99 -1.02
N LEU A 88 3.96 7.28 -2.05
CA LEU A 88 4.05 8.53 -2.80
C LEU A 88 3.80 9.74 -1.91
N GLU A 89 2.79 9.68 -1.03
CA GLU A 89 2.50 10.77 -0.11
C GLU A 89 3.57 10.92 0.98
N ARG A 90 4.17 9.81 1.44
CA ARG A 90 5.33 9.86 2.35
C ARG A 90 6.52 10.57 1.70
N ILE A 91 6.86 10.20 0.46
CA ILE A 91 7.92 10.83 -0.33
C ILE A 91 7.61 12.31 -0.57
N ARG A 92 6.36 12.65 -0.89
CA ARG A 92 5.93 14.04 -1.08
C ARG A 92 6.15 14.88 0.19
N ARG A 93 5.80 14.35 1.36
CA ARG A 93 6.03 15.02 2.65
C ARG A 93 7.51 15.20 2.95
N GLU A 94 8.32 14.18 2.70
CA GLU A 94 9.78 14.24 2.82
C GLU A 94 10.39 15.30 1.88
N ALA A 95 9.87 15.41 0.65
CA ALA A 95 10.31 16.41 -0.33
C ALA A 95 9.97 17.84 0.11
N VAL A 96 8.76 18.08 0.61
CA VAL A 96 8.31 19.39 1.10
C VAL A 96 9.04 19.81 2.38
N ALA A 97 9.38 18.86 3.25
CA ALA A 97 10.08 19.12 4.52
C ALA A 97 11.58 19.49 4.37
N GLY A 98 12.13 19.46 3.14
CA GLY A 98 13.44 20.05 2.83
C GLY A 98 14.58 19.05 2.65
N GLY A 99 14.54 18.21 1.61
CA GLY A 99 15.72 17.40 1.31
C GLY A 99 15.68 16.39 0.15
N LEU A 100 14.56 16.22 -0.56
CA LEU A 100 14.57 15.39 -1.76
C LEU A 100 15.00 16.25 -2.96
N VAL A 101 16.30 16.53 -3.01
CA VAL A 101 16.96 16.67 -4.32
C VAL A 101 16.73 15.33 -4.97
N VAL A 102 15.88 15.29 -6.01
CA VAL A 102 15.75 14.13 -6.88
C VAL A 102 17.09 13.98 -7.62
N ARG A 103 18.15 13.56 -6.91
CA ARG A 103 19.45 13.24 -7.49
C ARG A 103 19.26 11.95 -8.27
N GLY A 104 18.96 12.07 -9.57
CA GLY A 104 18.91 10.90 -10.46
C GLY A 104 17.95 10.93 -11.63
N ILE A 105 17.39 12.08 -12.05
CA ILE A 105 16.68 12.18 -13.35
C ILE A 105 17.46 13.04 -14.37
N GLU A 106 18.78 13.12 -14.20
CA GLU A 106 19.69 13.70 -15.20
C GLU A 106 20.84 12.69 -15.39
N LYS A 107 20.76 11.85 -16.43
CA LYS A 107 21.84 11.06 -17.09
C LYS A 107 21.27 9.82 -17.83
N GLY A 108 20.14 9.97 -18.51
CA GLY A 108 19.59 8.91 -19.38
C GLY A 108 19.13 9.37 -20.76
N ALA A 109 19.10 10.68 -21.02
CA ALA A 109 18.60 11.24 -22.28
C ALA A 109 19.69 11.51 -23.32
N GLU A 110 20.96 11.14 -23.07
CA GLU A 110 22.10 11.46 -23.94
C GLU A 110 22.70 10.25 -24.68
N CYS A 111 21.98 9.13 -24.72
CA CYS A 111 22.37 7.94 -25.49
C CYS A 111 21.27 7.51 -26.47
N ILE A 112 20.83 8.41 -27.33
CA ILE A 112 20.22 8.04 -28.61
C ILE A 112 20.75 9.02 -29.66
N SER A 113 21.90 8.68 -30.25
CA SER A 113 22.38 9.20 -31.53
C SER A 113 22.81 8.01 -32.37
#